data_AF-A0NI42-F1
#
_entry.id   AF-A0NI42-F1
#
_cell.length_a   1.000
_cell.length_b   1.000
_cell.length_c   1.000
_cell.angle_alpha   90.00
_cell.angle_beta   90.00
_cell.angle_gamma   90.00
#
_symmetry.space_group_name_H-M   'P 1'
#
loop_
_entity.id
_entity.type
_entity.pdbx_description
1 polymer ?
#
loop_
_entity_poly.entity_id
_entity_poly.type
_entity_poly.pdbx_seq_one_letter_code
_entity_poly.pdbx_strand_id
1 'polypeptide(L)'
;MEFADHFVIKFVDNYNSSGLAFFKRKHIYKLKRIMEIALRTNNTIRFPRGQKMNLTEHEKWLINFYKQRNWYQYSPFIRLNYLSEETGELSRAIRAIEIGRDHPGDKQLSSIKKRDNLQEELADILDQLLIFCSKYNIDPNCLLSASENKLKKRFPE
;
A
#
# COMPACT_ATOMS: atom_id res chain seq x y z
N MET A 1 -13.13 -23.00 -3.71
CA MET A 1 -13.10 -21.84 -2.80
C MET A 1 -12.10 -22.01 -1.66
N GLU A 2 -11.40 -23.15 -1.50
CA GLU A 2 -10.54 -23.43 -0.32
C GLU A 2 -9.04 -23.14 -0.48
N PHE A 3 -8.53 -22.84 -1.68
CA PHE A 3 -7.08 -22.69 -1.90
C PHE A 3 -6.53 -21.28 -1.63
N ALA A 4 -7.38 -20.24 -1.75
CA ALA A 4 -7.00 -18.84 -1.53
C ALA A 4 -6.94 -18.48 -0.04
N ASP A 5 -7.91 -18.97 0.74
CA ASP A 5 -8.01 -18.66 2.18
C ASP A 5 -6.84 -19.26 2.99
N HIS A 6 -6.35 -20.43 2.59
CA HIS A 6 -5.25 -21.11 3.29
C HIS A 6 -3.88 -20.42 3.07
N PHE A 7 -3.70 -19.73 1.94
CA PHE A 7 -2.44 -19.04 1.62
C PHE A 7 -2.30 -17.72 2.39
N VAL A 8 -3.41 -16.97 2.54
CA VAL A 8 -3.45 -15.71 3.29
C VAL A 8 -3.21 -15.95 4.79
N ILE A 9 -3.83 -16.99 5.37
CA ILE A 9 -3.69 -17.32 6.79
C ILE A 9 -2.25 -17.78 7.11
N LYS A 10 -1.65 -18.66 6.30
CA LYS A 10 -0.27 -19.13 6.54
C LYS A 10 0.79 -18.05 6.35
N PHE A 11 0.56 -17.07 5.47
CA PHE A 11 1.51 -15.97 5.27
C PHE A 11 1.55 -15.00 6.47
N VAL A 12 0.39 -14.77 7.11
CA VAL A 12 0.28 -13.96 8.33
C VAL A 12 0.86 -14.68 9.55
N ASP A 13 0.63 -15.99 9.68
CA ASP A 13 1.06 -16.74 10.86
C ASP A 13 2.56 -17.07 10.89
N ASN A 14 3.20 -17.37 9.75
CA ASN A 14 4.63 -17.72 9.71
C ASN A 14 5.58 -16.53 9.92
N TYR A 15 5.10 -15.28 9.81
CA TYR A 15 5.93 -14.09 10.05
C TYR A 15 5.95 -13.64 11.52
N ASN A 16 5.14 -14.27 12.39
CA ASN A 16 5.05 -13.95 13.81
C ASN A 16 5.95 -14.83 14.71
N SER A 17 6.58 -15.88 14.16
CA SER A 17 7.38 -16.85 14.93
C SER A 17 8.89 -16.57 14.97
N SER A 18 9.38 -15.55 14.25
CA SER A 18 10.75 -15.04 14.42
C SER A 18 10.74 -13.78 15.28
N GLY A 19 11.61 -13.71 16.29
CA GLY A 19 11.64 -12.70 17.38
C GLY A 19 11.75 -11.21 17.00
N LEU A 20 11.53 -10.82 15.74
CA LEU A 20 11.31 -9.43 15.30
C LEU A 20 9.88 -8.91 15.59
N ALA A 21 8.95 -9.77 16.01
CA ALA A 21 7.56 -9.42 16.32
C ALA A 21 7.40 -8.41 17.49
N PHE A 22 8.44 -8.19 18.30
CA PHE A 22 8.40 -7.26 19.44
C PHE A 22 8.73 -5.80 19.07
N PHE A 23 9.46 -5.57 17.98
CA PHE A 23 9.70 -4.20 17.46
C PHE A 23 8.49 -3.63 16.69
N LYS A 24 7.47 -4.47 16.44
CA LYS A 24 6.39 -4.27 15.44
C LYS A 24 5.13 -3.51 15.88
N ARG A 25 4.94 -3.07 17.13
CA ARG A 25 3.64 -2.46 17.53
C ARG A 25 3.63 -0.99 17.92
N LYS A 26 4.72 -0.40 18.40
CA LYS A 26 4.66 0.94 19.02
C LYS A 26 5.04 2.10 18.09
N HIS A 27 5.74 1.85 16.99
CA HIS A 27 6.19 2.90 16.06
C HIS A 27 5.35 3.05 14.78
N ILE A 28 4.71 1.98 14.30
CA ILE A 28 3.99 1.98 13.01
C ILE A 28 2.62 2.68 13.11
N TYR A 29 1.82 2.40 14.14
CA TYR A 29 0.59 3.17 14.43
C TYR A 29 0.89 4.65 14.73
N LYS A 30 2.08 4.96 15.24
CA LYS A 30 2.51 6.34 15.47
C LYS A 30 2.83 7.04 14.14
N LEU A 31 3.32 6.33 13.12
CA LEU A 31 3.64 6.90 11.80
C LEU A 31 2.40 7.13 10.93
N LYS A 32 1.45 6.17 10.83
CA LYS A 32 0.16 6.40 10.13
C LYS A 32 -0.60 7.59 10.77
N ARG A 33 -0.61 7.71 12.11
CA ARG A 33 -1.23 8.84 12.84
C ARG A 33 -0.44 10.17 12.74
N ILE A 34 0.89 10.13 12.70
CA ILE A 34 1.73 11.33 12.50
C ILE A 34 1.60 11.83 11.05
N MET A 35 1.46 10.95 10.05
CA MET A 35 1.13 11.33 8.68
C MET A 35 -0.26 11.98 8.61
N GLU A 36 -1.26 11.41 9.27
CA GLU A 36 -2.60 12.00 9.38
C GLU A 36 -2.60 13.39 10.04
N ILE A 37 -1.80 13.57 11.11
CA ILE A 37 -1.67 14.86 11.81
C ILE A 37 -0.88 15.86 10.95
N ALA A 38 0.23 15.46 10.33
CA ALA A 38 1.05 16.32 9.49
C ALA A 38 0.31 16.79 8.22
N LEU A 39 -0.57 15.96 7.66
CA LEU A 39 -1.47 16.34 6.55
C LEU A 39 -2.59 17.29 6.99
N ARG A 40 -2.94 17.31 8.29
CA ARG A 40 -3.97 18.21 8.85
C ARG A 40 -3.42 19.55 9.37
N THR A 41 -2.14 19.63 9.77
CA THR A 41 -1.63 20.77 10.56
C THR A 41 -0.80 21.83 9.83
N ASN A 42 -0.40 21.68 8.56
CA ASN A 42 0.27 22.80 7.86
C ASN A 42 0.11 22.80 6.33
N ASN A 43 -0.35 23.96 5.85
CA ASN A 43 -0.58 24.40 4.47
C ASN A 43 -1.42 23.48 3.58
N THR A 44 -2.66 23.93 3.38
CA THR A 44 -3.45 23.71 2.17
C THR A 44 -2.58 23.78 0.91
N ILE A 45 -2.04 22.64 0.48
CA ILE A 45 -1.90 22.38 -0.95
C ILE A 45 -3.33 22.15 -1.41
N ARG A 46 -4.02 23.25 -1.73
CA ARG A 46 -5.25 23.18 -2.52
C ARG A 46 -4.81 22.65 -3.88
N PHE A 47 -4.89 21.34 -4.09
CA PHE A 47 -4.89 20.81 -5.43
C PHE A 47 -6.06 21.48 -6.16
N PRO A 48 -5.81 22.24 -7.23
CA PRO A 48 -6.90 22.80 -8.02
C PRO A 48 -7.80 21.64 -8.41
N ARG A 49 -9.10 21.74 -8.08
CA ARG A 49 -10.12 20.76 -8.48
C ARG A 49 -10.01 20.57 -9.99
N GLY A 50 -9.43 19.44 -10.43
CA GLY A 50 -9.32 19.10 -11.84
C GLY A 50 -7.97 18.60 -12.34
N GLN A 51 -6.86 18.72 -11.59
CA GLN A 51 -5.56 18.21 -12.06
C GLN A 51 -5.22 16.88 -11.38
N LYS A 52 -5.38 15.76 -12.10
CA LYS A 52 -4.87 14.45 -11.66
C LYS A 52 -3.36 14.42 -11.90
N MET A 53 -2.57 14.19 -10.85
CA MET A 53 -1.13 13.93 -11.00
C MET A 53 -0.93 12.65 -11.82
N ASN A 54 0.04 12.65 -12.72
CA ASN A 54 0.45 11.42 -13.41
C ASN A 54 1.42 10.60 -12.54
N LEU A 55 1.68 9.34 -12.94
CA LEU A 55 2.51 8.41 -12.19
C LEU A 55 3.93 8.96 -11.92
N THR A 56 4.53 9.62 -12.90
CA THR A 56 5.88 10.20 -12.77
C THR A 56 5.92 11.41 -11.82
N GLU A 57 4.90 12.26 -11.86
CA GLU A 57 4.76 13.39 -10.94
C GLU A 57 4.60 12.89 -9.50
N HIS A 58 3.78 11.86 -9.30
CA HIS A 58 3.57 11.24 -8.00
C HIS A 58 4.83 10.54 -7.48
N GLU A 59 5.52 9.76 -8.31
CA GLU A 59 6.78 9.12 -7.95
C GLU A 59 7.83 10.14 -7.48
N LYS A 60 7.99 11.25 -8.21
CA LYS A 60 8.92 12.33 -7.83
C LYS A 60 8.58 12.95 -6.49
N TRP A 61 7.30 13.27 -6.27
CA TRP A 61 6.82 13.79 -4.99
C TRP A 61 7.08 12.81 -3.85
N LEU A 62 6.77 11.53 -4.07
CA LEU A 62 6.93 10.45 -3.09
C LEU A 62 8.39 10.25 -2.70
N ILE A 63 9.31 10.19 -3.67
CA ILE A 63 10.75 10.08 -3.42
C ILE A 63 11.22 11.25 -2.54
N ASN A 64 10.82 12.48 -2.89
CA ASN A 64 11.21 13.67 -2.13
C ASN A 64 10.66 13.64 -0.69
N PHE A 65 9.40 13.26 -0.54
CA PHE A 65 8.75 13.10 0.76
C PHE A 65 9.49 12.08 1.65
N TYR A 66 9.91 10.95 1.08
CA TYR A 66 10.66 9.90 1.78
C TYR A 66 12.11 10.29 2.07
N LYS A 67 12.78 11.04 1.19
CA LYS A 67 14.15 11.55 1.41
C LYS A 67 14.20 12.54 2.57
N GLN A 68 13.25 13.47 2.64
CA GLN A 68 13.15 14.45 3.74
C GLN A 68 13.04 13.81 5.13
N ARG A 69 12.51 12.58 5.20
CA ARG A 69 12.32 11.84 6.45
C ARG A 69 13.38 10.78 6.70
N ASN A 70 14.41 10.73 5.85
CA ASN A 70 15.43 9.69 5.85
C ASN A 70 14.84 8.27 5.78
N TRP A 71 13.72 8.10 5.07
CA TRP A 71 13.10 6.79 4.84
C TRP A 71 13.50 6.20 3.50
N TYR A 72 13.92 7.04 2.54
CA TYR A 72 14.35 6.56 1.22
C TYR A 72 15.52 5.55 1.30
N GLN A 73 16.39 5.70 2.32
CA GLN A 73 17.57 4.85 2.54
C GLN A 73 17.25 3.38 2.85
N TYR A 74 16.03 3.04 3.30
CA TYR A 74 15.71 1.66 3.65
C TYR A 74 15.93 0.71 2.47
N SER A 75 16.52 -0.45 2.78
CA SER A 75 16.89 -1.47 1.80
C SER A 75 15.66 -2.04 1.09
N PRO A 76 15.81 -2.59 -0.12
CA PRO A 76 14.71 -3.26 -0.81
C PRO A 76 14.03 -4.35 0.02
N PHE A 77 14.78 -5.10 0.86
CA PHE A 77 14.21 -6.12 1.75
C PHE A 77 13.28 -5.54 2.82
N ILE A 78 13.63 -4.40 3.42
CA ILE A 78 12.76 -3.72 4.37
C ILE A 78 11.48 -3.24 3.66
N ARG A 79 11.60 -2.77 2.42
CA ARG A 79 10.43 -2.34 1.62
C ARG A 79 9.52 -3.50 1.21
N LEU A 80 10.09 -4.68 0.96
CA LEU A 80 9.27 -5.88 0.72
C LEU A 80 8.42 -6.24 1.93
N ASN A 81 8.91 -5.98 3.15
CA ASN A 81 8.11 -6.14 4.36
C ASN A 81 6.95 -5.14 4.41
N TYR A 82 7.18 -3.87 4.04
CA TYR A 82 6.11 -2.88 3.94
C TYR A 82 5.09 -3.27 2.87
N LEU A 83 5.52 -3.65 1.67
CA LEU A 83 4.61 -4.13 0.62
C LEU A 83 3.76 -5.33 1.10
N SER A 84 4.35 -6.24 1.86
CA SER A 84 3.65 -7.40 2.44
C SER A 84 2.61 -6.96 3.48
N GLU A 85 2.93 -5.96 4.30
CA GLU A 85 2.01 -5.36 5.28
C GLU A 85 0.83 -4.69 4.59
N GLU A 86 1.05 -3.82 3.61
CA GLU A 86 -0.05 -3.14 2.88
C GLU A 86 -0.89 -4.13 2.06
N THR A 87 -0.30 -5.23 1.58
CA THR A 87 -1.08 -6.32 0.95
C THR A 87 -2.00 -7.02 1.95
N GLY A 88 -1.56 -7.17 3.20
CA GLY A 88 -2.39 -7.69 4.29
C GLY A 88 -3.54 -6.74 4.64
N GLU A 89 -3.27 -5.44 4.73
CA GLU A 89 -4.29 -4.41 4.97
C GLU A 89 -5.30 -4.34 3.81
N LEU A 90 -4.84 -4.40 2.55
CA LEU A 90 -5.71 -4.51 1.37
C LEU A 90 -6.62 -5.74 1.45
N SER A 91 -6.06 -6.89 1.85
CA SER A 91 -6.84 -8.13 2.01
C SER A 91 -7.95 -7.95 3.05
N ARG A 92 -7.65 -7.26 4.15
CA ARG A 92 -8.61 -6.92 5.21
C ARG A 92 -9.69 -5.96 4.69
N ALA A 93 -9.32 -4.98 3.88
CA ALA A 93 -10.24 -4.02 3.25
C ALA A 93 -11.22 -4.71 2.28
N ILE A 94 -10.73 -5.61 1.43
CA ILE A 94 -11.56 -6.40 0.51
C ILE A 94 -12.51 -7.30 1.30
N ARG A 95 -12.00 -8.03 2.31
CA ARG A 95 -12.83 -8.88 3.19
C ARG A 95 -13.94 -8.09 3.87
N ALA A 96 -13.65 -6.86 4.31
CA ALA A 96 -14.63 -5.96 4.90
C ALA A 96 -15.80 -5.61 3.96
N ILE A 97 -15.52 -5.53 2.66
CA ILE A 97 -16.51 -5.25 1.60
C ILE A 97 -17.29 -6.50 1.23
N GLU A 98 -16.59 -7.59 0.90
CA GLU A 98 -17.17 -8.80 0.30
C GLU A 98 -17.92 -9.66 1.32
N ILE A 99 -17.31 -9.90 2.49
CA ILE A 99 -17.82 -10.83 3.51
C ILE A 99 -18.45 -10.06 4.68
N GLY A 100 -18.01 -8.81 4.89
CA GLY A 100 -18.42 -8.01 6.03
C GLY A 100 -17.43 -8.15 7.19
N ARG A 101 -17.86 -8.65 8.34
CA ARG A 101 -17.08 -8.57 9.60
C ARG A 101 -15.68 -9.20 9.47
N ASP A 102 -14.64 -8.46 9.86
CA ASP A 102 -13.28 -9.00 9.97
C ASP A 102 -13.08 -9.72 11.32
N HIS A 103 -13.55 -9.12 12.41
CA HIS A 103 -13.71 -9.75 13.74
C HIS A 103 -15.13 -9.58 14.32
N PRO A 104 -15.59 -10.53 15.18
CA PRO A 104 -16.93 -10.48 15.81
C PRO A 104 -17.21 -9.22 16.66
N GLY A 105 -16.17 -8.49 17.09
CA GLY A 105 -16.27 -7.27 17.90
C GLY A 105 -16.09 -5.96 17.12
N ASP A 106 -15.88 -6.01 15.80
CA ASP A 106 -15.61 -4.80 15.03
C ASP A 106 -16.85 -3.94 14.84
N LYS A 107 -16.69 -2.62 15.00
CA LYS A 107 -17.73 -1.66 14.65
C LYS A 107 -18.01 -1.75 13.15
N GLN A 108 -19.28 -1.87 12.79
CA GLN A 108 -19.68 -1.90 11.39
C GLN A 108 -19.35 -0.56 10.71
N LEU A 109 -18.43 -0.58 9.75
CA LEU A 109 -18.11 0.57 8.91
C LEU A 109 -19.24 0.80 7.90
N SER A 110 -19.51 2.08 7.58
CA SER A 110 -20.37 2.43 6.47
C SER A 110 -19.72 2.05 5.14
N SER A 111 -20.52 1.86 4.09
CA SER A 111 -20.02 1.51 2.76
C SER A 111 -19.03 2.52 2.21
N ILE A 112 -19.23 3.81 2.51
CA ILE A 112 -18.29 4.89 2.15
C ILE A 112 -16.94 4.66 2.82
N LYS A 113 -16.92 4.44 4.14
CA LYS A 113 -15.68 4.20 4.89
C LYS A 113 -14.94 2.96 4.42
N LYS A 114 -15.66 1.90 4.03
CA LYS A 114 -15.05 0.69 3.46
C LYS A 114 -14.38 0.97 2.11
N ARG A 115 -15.04 1.76 1.25
CA ARG A 115 -14.50 2.16 -0.05
C ARG A 115 -13.28 3.08 0.11
N ASP A 116 -13.33 4.03 1.03
CA ASP A 116 -12.21 4.92 1.33
C ASP A 116 -11.01 4.12 1.82
N ASN A 117 -11.23 3.16 2.73
CA ASN A 117 -10.18 2.26 3.21
C ASN A 117 -9.59 1.42 2.06
N LEU A 118 -10.42 0.82 1.21
CA LEU A 118 -9.93 0.09 0.04
C LEU A 118 -9.05 0.95 -0.86
N GLN A 119 -9.46 2.20 -1.11
CA GLN A 119 -8.71 3.14 -1.94
C GLN A 119 -7.38 3.52 -1.28
N GLU A 120 -7.35 3.70 0.04
CA GLU A 120 -6.13 3.96 0.82
C GLU A 120 -5.13 2.81 0.68
N GLU A 121 -5.55 1.56 0.93
CA GLU A 121 -4.62 0.42 0.86
C GLU A 121 -4.09 0.17 -0.57
N LEU A 122 -4.91 0.44 -1.59
CA LEU A 122 -4.46 0.39 -2.99
C LEU A 122 -3.41 1.46 -3.30
N ALA A 123 -3.56 2.66 -2.72
CA ALA A 123 -2.59 3.74 -2.86
C ALA A 123 -1.28 3.41 -2.11
N ASP A 124 -1.37 2.83 -0.91
CA ASP A 124 -0.20 2.42 -0.12
C ASP A 124 0.63 1.35 -0.85
N ILE A 125 -0.02 0.39 -1.52
CA ILE A 125 0.67 -0.59 -2.39
C ILE A 125 1.32 0.11 -3.59
N LEU A 126 0.61 1.02 -4.26
CA LEU A 126 1.16 1.77 -5.39
C LEU A 126 2.41 2.55 -4.98
N ASP A 127 2.41 3.19 -3.82
CA ASP A 127 3.55 3.93 -3.29
C ASP A 127 4.78 3.03 -3.10
N GLN A 128 4.59 1.81 -2.55
CA GLN A 128 5.70 0.85 -2.44
C GLN A 128 6.25 0.46 -3.83
N LEU A 129 5.38 0.20 -4.80
CA LEU A 129 5.79 -0.13 -6.17
C LEU A 129 6.57 1.02 -6.83
N LEU A 130 6.13 2.27 -6.67
CA LEU A 130 6.83 3.44 -7.19
C LEU A 130 8.20 3.65 -6.55
N ILE A 131 8.34 3.37 -5.25
CA ILE A 131 9.68 3.41 -4.64
C ILE A 131 10.59 2.29 -5.19
N PHE A 132 10.05 1.10 -5.49
CA PHE A 132 10.83 0.06 -6.16
C PHE A 132 11.26 0.50 -7.56
N CYS A 133 10.35 1.10 -8.34
CA CYS A 133 10.69 1.67 -9.65
C CYS A 133 11.88 2.62 -9.54
N SER A 134 11.81 3.57 -8.62
CA SER A 134 12.90 4.52 -8.36
C SER A 134 14.21 3.85 -7.96
N LYS A 135 14.18 2.85 -7.06
CA LYS A 135 15.41 2.15 -6.61
C LYS A 135 16.07 1.32 -7.69
N TYR A 136 15.29 0.80 -8.62
CA TYR A 136 15.79 -0.05 -9.71
C TYR A 136 15.89 0.67 -11.06
N ASN A 137 15.68 2.00 -11.07
CA ASN A 137 15.71 2.83 -12.27
C ASN A 137 14.76 2.30 -13.37
N ILE A 138 13.53 1.97 -12.97
CA ILE A 138 12.45 1.54 -13.87
C ILE A 138 11.48 2.71 -14.02
N ASP A 139 11.11 3.07 -15.26
CA ASP A 139 10.05 4.05 -15.50
C ASP A 139 8.67 3.43 -15.16
N PRO A 140 7.91 4.01 -14.19
CA PRO A 140 6.58 3.52 -13.85
C PRO A 140 5.61 3.47 -15.03
N ASN A 141 5.73 4.37 -16.01
CA ASN A 141 4.84 4.37 -17.17
C ASN A 141 5.04 3.13 -18.04
N CYS A 142 6.26 2.58 -18.07
CA CYS A 142 6.56 1.36 -18.82
C CYS A 142 5.90 0.12 -18.22
N LEU A 143 5.51 0.13 -16.94
CA LEU A 143 4.88 -1.03 -16.29
C LEU A 143 3.54 -1.40 -16.92
N LEU A 144 2.74 -0.39 -17.30
CA LEU A 144 1.43 -0.59 -17.93
C LEU A 144 1.58 -1.28 -19.28
N SER A 145 2.45 -0.72 -20.14
CA SER A 145 2.74 -1.31 -21.46
C SER A 145 3.37 -2.69 -21.35
N ALA A 146 4.27 -2.91 -20.39
CA ALA A 146 4.87 -4.23 -20.15
C ALA A 146 3.82 -5.29 -19.77
N SER A 147 2.86 -4.93 -18.91
CA SER A 147 1.75 -5.80 -18.51
C SER A 147 0.84 -6.12 -19.70
N GLU A 148 0.41 -5.09 -20.44
CA GLU A 148 -0.48 -5.24 -21.61
C GLU A 148 0.17 -6.10 -22.69
N ASN A 149 1.42 -5.81 -23.06
CA ASN A 149 2.15 -6.57 -24.07
C ASN A 149 2.31 -8.04 -23.68
N LYS A 150 2.58 -8.32 -22.39
CA LYS A 150 2.66 -9.69 -21.86
C LYS A 150 1.33 -10.43 -22.02
N LEU A 151 0.21 -9.78 -21.74
CA LEU A 151 -1.13 -10.38 -21.86
C LEU A 151 -1.50 -10.63 -23.33
N LYS A 152 -1.31 -9.65 -24.22
CA LYS A 152 -1.55 -9.80 -25.67
C LYS A 152 -0.73 -10.94 -26.28
N LYS A 153 0.54 -11.08 -25.86
CA LYS A 153 1.39 -12.18 -26.31
C LYS A 153 0.91 -13.55 -25.81
N ARG A 154 0.36 -13.61 -24.59
CA ARG A 154 -0.11 -14.85 -23.97
C ARG A 154 -1.48 -15.29 -24.49
N PHE A 155 -2.33 -14.33 -24.83
CA PHE A 155 -3.69 -14.55 -25.30
C PHE A 155 -3.92 -13.77 -26.62
N PRO A 156 -3.40 -14.29 -27.75
CA PRO A 156 -3.71 -13.74 -29.07
C PRO A 156 -5.22 -13.86 -29.36
N GLU A 157 -5.79 -12.88 -30.05
CA GLU A 157 -7.18 -12.92 -30.54
C GLU A 157 -7.39 -14.00 -31.61
#